data_AF-A0A7S2VMQ1-F1
#
_entry.id   AF-A0A7S2VMQ1-F1
#
_cell.length_a   1.000
_cell.length_b   1.000
_cell.length_c   1.000
_cell.angle_alpha   90.00
_cell.angle_beta   90.00
_cell.angle_gamma   90.00
#
_symmetry.space_group_name_H-M   'P 1'
#
loop_
_entity.id
_entity.type
_entity.pdbx_description
1 polymer ?
#
loop_
_entity_poly.entity_id
_entity_poly.type
_entity_poly.pdbx_seq_one_letter_code
_entity_poly.pdbx_strand_id
1 'polypeptide(L)'
;KDCVQLGPHAAREQAQHRLMSTMEVFKAAMGNTSASDTALQERLQGCYRSMHDRHVALQDLQASVEDTQRDLDRMLRDTLEQLTSMQARKVEFVQSVKRQVLSQMLFVQWLEGFQTHARLALPPADYAVSVRRHEHLVSALFGALEDDASPFKVALGGAVMGPLPPWIDEEVRVEGDV
;
A
#
# COMPACT_ATOMS: atom_id res chain seq x y z
N LYS A 1 56.71 -66.72 -21.48
CA LYS A 1 55.33 -67.24 -21.26
C LYS A 1 54.42 -66.13 -21.68
N ASP A 2 54.01 -66.18 -22.93
CA ASP A 2 53.43 -65.04 -23.63
C ASP A 2 51.92 -65.08 -23.44
N CYS A 3 51.37 -64.03 -22.84
CA CYS A 3 49.92 -63.87 -22.77
C CYS A 3 49.40 -63.53 -24.17
N VAL A 4 48.58 -64.41 -24.72
CA VAL A 4 47.87 -64.16 -25.98
C VAL A 4 46.71 -63.20 -25.69
N GLN A 5 46.83 -61.94 -26.11
CA GLN A 5 45.71 -61.00 -26.06
C GLN A 5 44.73 -61.32 -27.19
N LEU A 6 43.54 -61.79 -26.83
CA LEU A 6 42.44 -62.12 -27.75
C LEU A 6 41.26 -61.20 -27.46
N GLY A 7 40.67 -60.63 -28.52
CA GLY A 7 39.51 -59.72 -28.42
C GLY A 7 39.89 -58.23 -28.40
N PRO A 8 38.95 -57.33 -28.08
CA PRO A 8 39.10 -55.88 -28.26
C PRO A 8 40.36 -55.30 -27.56
N HIS A 9 40.79 -55.90 -26.46
CA HIS A 9 42.01 -55.52 -25.71
C HIS A 9 43.34 -55.80 -26.42
N ALA A 10 43.34 -56.48 -27.58
CA ALA A 10 44.51 -56.62 -28.45
C ALA A 10 44.76 -55.37 -29.32
N ALA A 11 43.81 -54.42 -29.36
CA ALA A 11 43.98 -53.16 -30.05
C ALA A 11 45.03 -52.28 -29.35
N ARG A 12 45.84 -51.57 -30.15
CA ARG A 12 47.00 -50.77 -29.68
C ARG A 12 46.63 -49.66 -28.68
N GLU A 13 45.39 -49.19 -28.73
CA GLU A 13 44.81 -48.21 -27.80
C GLU A 13 44.61 -48.77 -26.39
N GLN A 14 44.40 -50.09 -26.27
CA GLN A 14 44.10 -50.77 -25.01
C GLN A 14 45.30 -51.57 -24.48
N ALA A 15 46.42 -51.58 -25.21
CA ALA A 15 47.68 -52.21 -24.81
C ALA A 15 48.30 -51.60 -23.53
N GLN A 16 47.85 -50.39 -23.13
CA GLN A 16 48.26 -49.73 -21.89
C GLN A 16 47.40 -50.14 -20.68
N HIS A 17 46.32 -50.88 -20.87
CA HIS A 17 45.48 -51.34 -19.77
C HIS A 17 46.23 -52.43 -18.99
N ARG A 18 46.54 -52.14 -17.72
CA ARG A 18 47.24 -53.08 -16.83
C ARG A 18 46.39 -54.33 -16.63
N LEU A 19 46.91 -55.49 -17.03
CA LEU A 19 46.31 -56.78 -16.71
C LEU A 19 46.41 -57.01 -15.20
N MET A 20 45.27 -57.09 -14.53
CA MET A 20 45.18 -57.39 -13.09
C MET A 20 44.76 -58.84 -12.88
N SER A 21 45.24 -59.46 -11.79
CA SER A 21 44.82 -60.81 -11.42
C SER A 21 43.35 -60.82 -11.02
N THR A 22 42.60 -61.85 -11.42
CA THR A 22 41.19 -62.02 -11.02
C THR A 22 41.01 -62.05 -9.50
N MET A 23 42.00 -62.56 -8.77
CA MET A 23 42.02 -62.57 -7.31
C MET A 23 42.19 -61.16 -6.72
N GLU A 24 42.99 -60.31 -7.38
CA GLU A 24 43.21 -58.91 -6.98
C GLU A 24 41.98 -58.05 -7.29
N VAL A 25 41.37 -58.26 -8.46
CA VAL A 25 40.11 -57.59 -8.84
C VAL A 25 38.98 -58.01 -7.89
N PHE A 26 38.88 -59.30 -7.55
CA PHE A 26 37.88 -59.78 -6.60
C PHE A 26 38.08 -59.19 -5.20
N LYS A 27 39.32 -59.11 -4.71
CA LYS A 27 39.63 -58.47 -3.41
C LYS A 27 39.34 -56.96 -3.43
N ALA A 28 39.66 -56.26 -4.52
CA ALA A 28 39.37 -54.84 -4.66
C ALA A 28 37.86 -54.57 -4.76
N ALA A 29 37.12 -55.40 -5.49
CA ALA A 29 35.66 -55.32 -5.60
C ALA A 29 34.96 -55.64 -4.27
N MET A 30 35.40 -56.68 -3.55
CA MET A 30 34.86 -57.00 -2.22
C MET A 30 35.26 -55.98 -1.15
N GLY A 31 36.36 -55.26 -1.35
CA GLY A 31 36.84 -54.21 -0.46
C GLY A 31 36.22 -52.84 -0.71
N ASN A 32 35.43 -52.66 -1.78
CA ASN A 32 34.95 -51.35 -2.26
C ASN A 32 36.07 -50.30 -2.38
N THR A 33 37.29 -50.73 -2.72
CA THR A 33 38.47 -49.86 -2.83
C THR A 33 38.86 -49.59 -4.28
N SER A 34 38.01 -49.96 -5.24
CA SER A 34 38.31 -49.72 -6.64
C SER A 34 38.31 -48.20 -6.92
N ALA A 35 39.08 -47.78 -7.93
CA ALA A 35 39.08 -46.39 -8.36
C ALA A 35 37.68 -45.89 -8.81
N SER A 36 36.81 -46.82 -9.21
CA SER A 36 35.41 -46.52 -9.52
C SER A 36 34.61 -46.23 -8.26
N ASP A 37 34.83 -46.98 -7.18
CA ASP A 37 34.14 -46.78 -5.90
C ASP A 37 34.54 -45.45 -5.26
N THR A 38 35.82 -45.09 -5.31
CA THR A 38 36.30 -43.79 -4.82
C THR A 38 35.70 -42.64 -5.62
N ALA A 39 35.66 -42.75 -6.96
CA ALA A 39 35.05 -41.74 -7.83
C ALA A 39 33.53 -41.63 -7.61
N LEU A 40 32.84 -42.74 -7.35
CA LEU A 40 31.43 -42.75 -6.99
C LEU A 40 31.20 -42.06 -5.65
N GLN A 41 32.04 -42.33 -4.66
CA GLN A 41 31.93 -41.73 -3.33
C GLN A 41 32.19 -40.21 -3.37
N GLU A 42 33.16 -39.76 -4.16
CA GLU A 42 33.38 -38.33 -4.43
C GLU A 42 32.17 -37.66 -5.08
N ARG A 43 31.56 -38.31 -6.09
CA ARG A 43 30.33 -37.81 -6.73
C ARG A 43 29.16 -37.76 -5.76
N LEU A 44 28.98 -38.78 -4.93
CA LEU A 44 27.95 -38.81 -3.90
C LEU A 44 28.16 -37.68 -2.89
N GLN A 45 29.38 -37.47 -2.41
CA GLN A 45 29.69 -36.34 -1.53
C GLN A 45 29.42 -34.99 -2.20
N GLY A 46 29.78 -34.84 -3.48
CA GLY A 46 29.47 -33.64 -4.25
C GLY A 46 27.95 -33.42 -4.37
N CYS A 47 27.19 -34.47 -4.58
CA CYS A 47 25.73 -34.42 -4.63
C CYS A 47 25.14 -34.02 -3.27
N TYR A 48 25.61 -34.59 -2.17
CA TYR A 48 25.19 -34.20 -0.82
C TYR A 48 25.49 -32.75 -0.49
N ARG A 49 26.69 -32.25 -0.82
CA ARG A 49 27.03 -30.83 -0.65
C ARG A 49 26.10 -29.95 -1.47
N SER A 50 25.91 -30.26 -2.75
CA SER A 50 24.99 -29.49 -3.60
C SER A 50 23.55 -29.50 -3.10
N MET A 51 23.08 -30.62 -2.55
CA MET A 51 21.75 -30.71 -1.95
C MET A 51 21.65 -29.85 -0.68
N HIS A 52 22.69 -29.87 0.16
CA HIS A 52 22.77 -29.05 1.37
C HIS A 52 22.79 -27.55 1.04
N ASP A 53 23.65 -27.13 0.11
CA ASP A 53 23.76 -25.74 -0.33
C ASP A 53 22.41 -25.22 -0.89
N ARG A 54 21.72 -26.06 -1.68
CA ARG A 54 20.37 -25.74 -2.17
C ARG A 54 19.34 -25.64 -1.06
N HIS A 55 19.42 -26.50 -0.04
CA HIS A 55 18.51 -26.46 1.09
C HIS A 55 18.67 -25.16 1.87
N VAL A 56 19.91 -24.75 2.15
CA VAL A 56 20.21 -23.48 2.81
C VAL A 56 19.70 -22.30 1.98
N ALA A 57 19.99 -22.27 0.68
CA ALA A 57 19.51 -21.21 -0.21
C ALA A 57 17.97 -21.13 -0.26
N LEU A 58 17.27 -22.27 -0.20
CA LEU A 58 15.80 -22.29 -0.13
C LEU A 58 15.27 -21.76 1.20
N GLN A 59 15.95 -22.06 2.31
CA GLN A 59 15.57 -21.53 3.63
C GLN A 59 15.75 -20.00 3.67
N ASP A 60 16.86 -19.50 3.15
CA ASP A 60 17.13 -18.06 3.08
C ASP A 60 16.09 -17.35 2.20
N LEU A 61 15.74 -17.95 1.05
CA LEU A 61 14.70 -17.43 0.17
C LEU A 61 13.33 -17.44 0.86
N GLN A 62 13.00 -18.51 1.57
CA GLN A 62 11.75 -18.59 2.33
C GLN A 62 11.69 -17.49 3.41
N ALA A 63 12.76 -17.31 4.18
CA ALA A 63 12.83 -16.26 5.19
C ALA A 63 12.65 -14.86 4.57
N SER A 64 13.33 -14.60 3.44
CA SER A 64 13.18 -13.34 2.70
C SER A 64 11.76 -13.12 2.19
N VAL A 65 11.10 -14.15 1.67
CA VAL A 65 9.70 -14.06 1.24
C VAL A 65 8.78 -13.76 2.42
N GLU A 66 8.99 -14.41 3.56
CA GLU A 66 8.21 -14.13 4.77
C GLU A 66 8.42 -12.70 5.28
N ASP A 67 9.64 -12.18 5.25
CA ASP A 67 9.95 -10.80 5.64
C ASP A 67 9.29 -9.79 4.70
N THR A 68 9.44 -9.96 3.39
CA THR A 68 8.75 -9.11 2.41
C THR A 68 7.23 -9.16 2.52
N GLN A 69 6.66 -10.33 2.84
CA GLN A 69 5.23 -10.44 3.09
C GLN A 69 4.80 -9.69 4.35
N ARG A 70 5.59 -9.76 5.44
CA ARG A 70 5.33 -8.99 6.67
C ARG A 70 5.36 -7.49 6.41
N ASP A 71 6.32 -7.03 5.60
CA ASP A 71 6.45 -5.61 5.22
C ASP A 71 5.26 -5.15 4.35
N LEU A 72 4.85 -5.96 3.37
CA LEU A 72 3.66 -5.69 2.56
C LEU A 72 2.39 -5.61 3.44
N ASP A 73 2.20 -6.56 4.35
CA ASP A 73 1.06 -6.56 5.26
C ASP A 73 1.06 -5.33 6.19
N ARG A 74 2.25 -4.85 6.58
CA ARG A 74 2.39 -3.61 7.35
C ARG A 74 1.98 -2.39 6.54
N MET A 75 2.56 -2.20 5.36
CA MET A 75 2.21 -1.08 4.48
C MET A 75 0.72 -1.07 4.12
N LEU A 76 0.13 -2.25 3.91
CA LEU A 76 -1.30 -2.37 3.62
C LEU A 76 -2.15 -1.93 4.81
N ARG A 77 -1.79 -2.31 6.04
CA ARG A 77 -2.47 -1.83 7.25
C ARG A 77 -2.34 -0.32 7.40
N ASP A 78 -1.13 0.22 7.27
CA ASP A 78 -0.87 1.65 7.47
C ASP A 78 -1.62 2.50 6.43
N THR A 79 -1.64 2.09 5.17
CA THR A 79 -2.38 2.77 4.10
C THR A 79 -3.90 2.70 4.31
N LEU A 80 -4.44 1.57 4.78
CA LEU A 80 -5.85 1.46 5.14
C LEU A 80 -6.22 2.36 6.33
N GLU A 81 -5.37 2.45 7.34
CA GLU A 81 -5.57 3.35 8.48
C GLU A 81 -5.54 4.82 8.06
N GLN A 82 -4.62 5.21 7.17
CA GLN A 82 -4.58 6.55 6.60
C GLN A 82 -5.87 6.86 5.82
N LEU A 83 -6.31 5.95 4.94
CA LEU A 83 -7.53 6.12 4.15
C LEU A 83 -8.78 6.27 5.03
N THR A 84 -8.92 5.43 6.05
CA THR A 84 -10.06 5.49 6.97
C THR A 84 -10.07 6.79 7.78
N SER A 85 -8.91 7.24 8.25
CA SER A 85 -8.75 8.54 8.94
C SER A 85 -9.09 9.73 8.02
N MET A 86 -8.59 9.72 6.78
CA MET A 86 -8.90 10.76 5.79
C MET A 86 -10.39 10.80 5.46
N GLN A 87 -11.01 9.63 5.29
CA GLN A 87 -12.45 9.51 5.04
C GLN A 87 -13.25 10.10 6.21
N ALA A 88 -12.90 9.74 7.46
CA ALA A 88 -13.57 10.27 8.64
C ALA A 88 -13.50 11.80 8.71
N ARG A 89 -12.30 12.38 8.52
CA ARG A 89 -12.09 13.84 8.48
C ARG A 89 -12.94 14.52 7.39
N LYS A 90 -12.96 13.95 6.18
CA LYS A 90 -13.78 14.45 5.06
C LYS A 90 -15.27 14.43 5.39
N VAL A 91 -15.77 13.35 5.99
CA VAL A 91 -17.19 13.22 6.38
C VAL A 91 -17.54 14.22 7.48
N GLU A 92 -16.73 14.34 8.52
CA GLU A 92 -16.96 15.28 9.62
C GLU A 92 -17.03 16.74 9.14
N PHE A 93 -16.15 17.09 8.21
CA PHE A 93 -16.16 18.39 7.55
C PHE A 93 -17.45 18.61 6.77
N VAL A 94 -17.85 17.70 5.88
CA VAL A 94 -19.12 17.84 5.15
C VAL A 94 -20.32 17.96 6.11
N GLN A 95 -20.30 17.24 7.24
CA GLN A 95 -21.32 17.37 8.26
C GLN A 95 -21.30 18.73 8.96
N SER A 96 -20.13 19.32 9.23
CA SER A 96 -20.03 20.65 9.85
C SER A 96 -20.62 21.73 8.92
N VAL A 97 -20.36 21.62 7.63
CA VAL A 97 -20.90 22.49 6.58
C VAL A 97 -22.40 22.35 6.49
N LYS A 98 -22.90 21.11 6.47
CA LYS A 98 -24.33 20.84 6.51
C LYS A 98 -24.98 21.52 7.72
N ARG A 99 -24.38 21.43 8.91
CA ARG A 99 -24.88 22.10 10.12
C ARG A 99 -24.88 23.63 9.97
N GLN A 100 -23.82 24.21 9.39
CA GLN A 100 -23.73 25.65 9.16
C GLN A 100 -24.82 26.13 8.19
N VAL A 101 -24.99 25.45 7.05
CA VAL A 101 -26.02 25.80 6.05
C VAL A 101 -27.42 25.63 6.63
N LEU A 102 -27.69 24.54 7.36
CA LEU A 102 -28.99 24.35 8.02
C LEU A 102 -29.29 25.44 9.04
N SER A 103 -28.29 25.88 9.81
CA SER A 103 -28.43 27.00 10.73
C SER A 103 -28.79 28.30 10.02
N GLN A 104 -28.12 28.59 8.89
CA GLN A 104 -28.45 29.74 8.05
C GLN A 104 -29.88 29.66 7.48
N MET A 105 -30.31 28.48 7.01
CA MET A 105 -31.68 28.28 6.53
C MET A 105 -32.71 28.52 7.63
N LEU A 106 -32.48 28.00 8.83
CA LEU A 106 -33.36 28.22 9.99
C LEU A 106 -33.44 29.70 10.36
N PHE A 107 -32.32 30.42 10.29
CA PHE A 107 -32.30 31.87 10.53
C PHE A 107 -33.17 32.62 9.52
N VAL A 108 -33.07 32.29 8.22
CA VAL A 108 -33.91 32.89 7.18
C VAL A 108 -35.39 32.60 7.42
N GLN A 109 -35.75 31.34 7.72
CA GLN A 109 -37.14 30.97 8.02
C GLN A 109 -37.70 31.71 9.24
N TRP A 110 -36.90 31.81 10.30
CA TRP A 110 -37.27 32.59 11.49
C TRP A 110 -37.52 34.06 11.13
N LEU A 111 -36.66 34.63 10.29
CA LEU A 111 -36.75 36.02 9.86
C LEU A 111 -38.01 36.29 9.03
N GLU A 112 -38.33 35.41 8.08
CA GLU A 112 -39.58 35.47 7.30
C GLU A 112 -40.82 35.39 8.21
N GLY A 113 -40.81 34.48 9.18
CA GLY A 113 -41.88 34.35 10.18
C GLY A 113 -42.03 35.62 11.02
N PHE A 114 -40.91 36.20 11.47
CA PHE A 114 -40.90 37.46 12.21
C PHE A 114 -41.49 38.61 11.38
N GLN A 115 -41.09 38.77 10.12
CA GLN A 115 -41.63 39.82 9.25
C GLN A 115 -43.13 39.66 9.00
N THR A 116 -43.58 38.41 8.79
CA THR A 116 -45.00 38.10 8.61
C THR A 116 -45.80 38.50 9.85
N HIS A 117 -45.30 38.18 11.05
CA HIS A 117 -45.94 38.57 12.30
C HIS A 117 -45.91 40.09 12.52
N ALA A 118 -44.77 40.74 12.28
CA ALA A 118 -44.60 42.19 12.43
C ALA A 118 -45.57 42.96 11.53
N ARG A 119 -45.81 42.48 10.30
CA ARG A 119 -46.77 43.07 9.36
C ARG A 119 -48.21 43.06 9.89
N LEU A 120 -48.58 42.05 10.66
CA LEU A 120 -49.93 41.91 11.22
C LEU A 120 -50.10 42.61 12.57
N ALA A 121 -49.01 42.71 13.36
CA ALA A 121 -49.03 43.22 14.72
C ALA A 121 -48.80 44.74 14.82
N LEU A 122 -48.06 45.33 13.87
CA LEU A 122 -47.70 46.76 13.91
C LEU A 122 -48.65 47.62 13.05
N PRO A 123 -48.89 48.89 13.46
CA PRO A 123 -49.48 49.87 12.57
C PRO A 123 -48.67 50.04 11.27
N PRO A 124 -49.30 50.31 10.12
CA PRO A 124 -48.60 50.37 8.83
C PRO A 124 -47.40 51.34 8.77
N ALA A 125 -47.48 52.46 9.49
CA ALA A 125 -46.40 53.45 9.56
C ALA A 125 -45.17 52.90 10.32
N ASP A 126 -45.38 52.22 11.44
CA ASP A 126 -44.31 51.66 12.26
C ASP A 126 -43.65 50.46 11.58
N TYR A 127 -44.45 49.64 10.88
CA TYR A 127 -43.94 48.55 10.05
C TYR A 127 -43.04 49.05 8.91
N ALA A 128 -43.44 50.12 8.21
CA ALA A 128 -42.63 50.68 7.13
C ALA A 128 -41.24 51.15 7.62
N VAL A 129 -41.17 51.71 8.83
CA VAL A 129 -39.90 52.09 9.47
C VAL A 129 -39.12 50.86 9.91
N SER A 130 -39.77 49.83 10.46
CA SER A 130 -39.09 48.61 10.91
C SER A 130 -38.48 47.82 9.74
N VAL A 131 -39.18 47.74 8.60
CA VAL A 131 -38.67 47.07 7.39
C VAL A 131 -37.41 47.77 6.86
N ARG A 132 -37.41 49.10 6.77
CA ARG A 132 -36.21 49.84 6.34
C ARG A 132 -35.01 49.65 7.27
N ARG A 133 -35.24 49.68 8.59
CA ARG A 133 -34.17 49.37 9.56
C ARG A 133 -33.65 47.95 9.41
N HIS A 134 -34.56 47.02 9.13
CA HIS A 134 -34.22 45.63 8.90
C HIS A 134 -33.40 45.44 7.61
N GLU A 135 -33.79 46.07 6.50
CA GLU A 135 -33.02 46.07 5.25
C GLU A 135 -31.61 46.61 5.45
N HIS A 136 -31.46 47.71 6.19
CA HIS A 136 -30.15 48.24 6.55
C HIS A 136 -29.33 47.25 7.39
N LEU A 137 -29.94 46.60 8.37
CA LEU A 137 -29.28 45.60 9.20
C LEU A 137 -28.86 44.36 8.37
N VAL A 138 -29.71 43.89 7.46
CA VAL A 138 -29.38 42.80 6.53
C VAL A 138 -28.24 43.23 5.60
N SER A 139 -28.28 44.44 5.04
CA SER A 139 -27.17 44.94 4.22
C SER A 139 -25.86 45.10 4.99
N ALA A 140 -25.91 45.40 6.29
CA ALA A 140 -24.73 45.52 7.14
C ALA A 140 -24.17 44.15 7.55
N LEU A 141 -25.04 43.16 7.79
CA LEU A 141 -24.65 41.81 8.18
C LEU A 141 -24.19 40.95 7.00
N PHE A 142 -24.82 41.11 5.84
CA PHE A 142 -24.60 40.27 4.66
C PHE A 142 -23.87 41.01 3.52
N GLY A 143 -23.67 42.32 3.64
CA GLY A 143 -23.02 43.17 2.64
C GLY A 143 -23.91 43.46 1.43
N ALA A 144 -23.70 44.59 0.77
CA ALA A 144 -23.94 44.65 -0.67
C ALA A 144 -23.00 43.64 -1.33
N LEU A 145 -23.45 42.94 -2.36
CA LEU A 145 -22.69 41.91 -3.11
C LEU A 145 -21.31 42.36 -3.66
N GLU A 146 -20.89 43.60 -3.42
CA GLU A 146 -19.73 44.25 -4.02
C GLU A 146 -18.49 44.40 -3.10
N ASP A 147 -18.61 44.26 -1.77
CA ASP A 147 -17.44 44.37 -0.87
C ASP A 147 -17.02 43.01 -0.29
N ASP A 148 -15.71 42.72 -0.37
CA ASP A 148 -15.04 41.47 0.04
C ASP A 148 -15.07 41.15 1.54
N ALA A 149 -15.89 41.85 2.33
CA ALA A 149 -15.94 41.76 3.79
C ALA A 149 -17.27 41.22 4.36
N SER A 150 -18.10 40.54 3.55
CA SER A 150 -19.32 39.89 4.03
C SER A 150 -19.01 38.57 4.77
N PRO A 151 -19.43 38.41 6.05
CA PRO A 151 -19.24 37.16 6.81
C PRO A 151 -20.12 35.99 6.31
N PHE A 152 -20.91 36.18 5.25
CA PHE A 152 -21.90 35.22 4.75
C PHE A 152 -21.87 35.01 3.23
N LYS A 153 -20.76 35.37 2.54
CA LYS A 153 -20.61 35.13 1.10
C LYS A 153 -20.64 33.62 0.81
N VAL A 154 -21.83 33.07 0.51
CA VAL A 154 -22.02 31.75 -0.11
C VAL A 154 -21.85 31.92 -1.64
N ALA A 155 -20.64 32.31 -2.06
CA ALA A 155 -20.19 32.29 -3.46
C ALA A 155 -20.11 30.85 -4.05
N LEU A 156 -21.20 30.33 -4.60
CA LEU A 156 -21.14 29.15 -5.50
C LEU A 156 -20.14 29.43 -6.65
N GLY A 157 -18.87 29.11 -6.43
CA GLY A 157 -17.75 29.52 -7.27
C GLY A 157 -16.51 29.86 -6.44
N GLY A 158 -15.74 28.84 -6.06
CA GLY A 158 -14.31 28.97 -5.75
C GLY A 158 -13.86 29.31 -4.33
N ALA A 159 -14.66 29.93 -3.44
CA ALA A 159 -14.15 30.36 -2.12
C ALA A 159 -15.22 30.53 -1.02
N VAL A 160 -16.10 29.55 -0.81
CA VAL A 160 -17.21 29.62 0.20
C VAL A 160 -16.91 28.97 1.51
N MET A 161 -15.98 28.05 1.47
CA MET A 161 -15.46 27.42 2.65
C MET A 161 -14.24 28.25 2.97
N GLY A 162 -14.08 28.69 4.21
CA GLY A 162 -12.78 29.17 4.68
C GLY A 162 -11.67 28.23 4.19
N PRO A 163 -10.41 28.71 4.10
CA PRO A 163 -9.33 28.04 3.36
C PRO A 163 -9.47 26.53 3.47
N LEU A 164 -9.67 25.85 2.32
CA LEU A 164 -9.88 24.42 2.28
C LEU A 164 -8.83 23.80 3.20
N PRO A 165 -9.25 22.98 4.19
CA PRO A 165 -8.30 22.43 5.13
C PRO A 165 -7.16 21.75 4.36
N PRO A 166 -5.91 21.92 4.79
CA PRO A 166 -4.74 21.47 4.02
C PRO A 166 -4.73 19.97 3.73
N TRP A 167 -5.53 19.19 4.47
CA TRP A 167 -5.73 17.76 4.28
C TRP A 167 -6.70 17.38 3.15
N ILE A 168 -7.39 18.33 2.52
CA ILE A 168 -8.25 18.03 1.35
C ILE A 168 -7.42 17.54 0.16
N ASP A 169 -6.22 18.12 0.02
CA ASP A 169 -5.21 17.81 -1.00
C ASP A 169 -4.12 16.87 -0.47
N GLU A 170 -4.27 16.30 0.75
CA GLU A 170 -3.36 15.26 1.22
C GLU A 170 -3.49 14.03 0.30
N GLU A 171 -2.43 13.74 -0.43
CA GLU A 171 -2.28 12.49 -1.16
C GLU A 171 -1.85 11.38 -0.19
N VAL A 172 -2.31 10.15 -0.44
CA VAL A 172 -1.86 8.98 0.33
C VAL A 172 -0.38 8.79 0.05
N ARG A 173 0.45 8.92 1.08
CA ARG A 173 1.90 8.71 0.98
C ARG A 173 2.24 7.33 1.51
N VAL A 174 2.75 6.49 0.62
CA VAL A 174 3.38 5.22 1.01
C VAL A 174 4.81 5.54 1.45
N GLU A 175 5.23 5.10 2.64
CA GLU A 175 6.64 5.21 3.05
C GLU A 175 7.51 4.48 2.01
N GLY A 176 8.27 5.25 1.23
CA GLY A 176 9.10 4.73 0.13
C GLY A 176 9.12 5.58 -1.13
N ASP A 177 8.14 6.49 -1.31
CA ASP A 177 8.19 7.48 -2.40
C ASP A 177 9.10 8.65 -2.01
N VAL A 178 10.29 8.67 -2.62
CA VAL A 178 11.16 9.85 -2.77
C VAL A 178 10.92 10.45 -4.15
#